data_AF-A0A815I5S8-F1
#
_entry.id   AF-A0A815I5S8-F1
#
_cell.length_a   1.000
_cell.length_b   1.000
_cell.length_c   1.000
_cell.angle_alpha   90.00
_cell.angle_beta   90.00
_cell.angle_gamma   90.00
#
_symmetry.space_group_name_H-M   'P 1'
#
loop_
_entity.id
_entity.type
_entity.pdbx_description
1 polymer ?
#
loop_
_entity_poly.entity_id
_entity_poly.type
_entity_poly.pdbx_seq_one_letter_code
_entity_poly.pdbx_strand_id
1 'polypeptide(L)'
;MKLIRGDHLPLSYKITQVQEEIINDDQRQLFVIDYNTKDFGEELKGKEYDVVFDCVGGEQQWISAQKILKQGGQFITIVGDDTKTEMSLKNIATVGSSIINRKFWSVFSSEHHGYIMHVLSQTPEDLDDIRITYIEMGKVKPIIDTVYDLQKDGVEALYSLYEKSKSGKAQGKLVLKIAD
;
A
#
# COMPACT_ATOMS: atom_id res chain seq x y z
N MET A 1 -17.13 -0.11 -0.88
CA MET A 1 -16.87 0.69 0.35
C MET A 1 -17.18 2.15 0.02
N LYS A 2 -18.06 2.82 0.78
CA LYS A 2 -18.39 4.24 0.56
C LYS A 2 -17.80 5.05 1.70
N LEU A 3 -16.93 5.99 1.38
CA LEU A 3 -16.28 6.88 2.33
C LEU A 3 -16.93 8.26 2.24
N ILE A 4 -17.27 8.85 3.39
CA ILE A 4 -17.77 10.22 3.47
C ILE A 4 -16.77 11.05 4.29
N ARG A 5 -16.41 12.21 3.75
CA ARG A 5 -15.46 13.15 4.35
C ARG A 5 -16.04 13.69 5.65
N GLY A 6 -15.32 13.50 6.76
CA GLY A 6 -15.60 14.15 8.03
C GLY A 6 -14.81 15.45 8.17
N ASP A 7 -15.35 16.35 8.97
CA ASP A 7 -14.69 17.60 9.33
C ASP A 7 -13.79 17.33 10.56
N HIS A 8 -12.51 17.67 10.43
CA HIS A 8 -11.42 17.67 11.44
C HIS A 8 -10.42 16.50 11.40
N LEU A 9 -9.18 16.84 11.00
CA LEU A 9 -7.95 16.03 10.82
C LEU A 9 -7.84 15.23 9.49
N PRO A 10 -6.63 15.11 8.91
CA PRO A 10 -6.42 14.81 7.48
C PRO A 10 -6.85 13.41 7.01
N LEU A 11 -7.33 12.57 7.92
CA LEU A 11 -7.81 11.21 7.62
C LEU A 11 -9.19 10.89 8.19
N SER A 12 -9.98 11.88 8.64
CA SER A 12 -11.29 11.65 9.26
C SER A 12 -12.36 11.24 8.25
N TYR A 13 -12.19 10.08 7.61
CA TYR A 13 -13.27 9.41 6.93
C TYR A 13 -14.10 8.65 7.96
N LYS A 14 -15.42 8.90 7.93
CA LYS A 14 -16.35 7.99 8.60
C LYS A 14 -16.64 6.87 7.60
N ILE A 15 -16.32 5.64 7.97
CA ILE A 15 -16.84 4.48 7.24
C ILE A 15 -18.35 4.51 7.45
N THR A 16 -19.10 4.88 6.41
CA THR A 16 -20.55 5.02 6.52
C THR A 16 -21.29 3.74 6.16
N GLN A 17 -20.58 2.79 5.54
CA GLN A 17 -21.12 1.49 5.20
C GLN A 17 -19.97 0.49 5.07
N VAL A 18 -19.91 -0.45 6.01
CA VAL A 18 -19.15 -1.69 5.88
C VAL A 18 -20.09 -2.70 5.22
N GLN A 19 -19.68 -3.31 4.10
CA GLN A 19 -20.36 -4.53 3.65
C GLN A 19 -19.79 -5.66 4.51
N GLU A 20 -20.60 -6.16 5.45
CA GLU A 20 -20.19 -7.16 6.46
C GLU A 20 -19.94 -8.54 5.85
N GLU A 21 -20.60 -8.81 4.72
CA GLU A 21 -20.42 -10.01 3.91
C GLU A 21 -19.64 -9.68 2.65
N ILE A 22 -18.44 -10.26 2.54
CA ILE A 22 -17.82 -10.50 1.25
C ILE A 22 -18.68 -11.60 0.62
N ILE A 23 -19.64 -11.21 -0.22
CA ILE A 23 -20.47 -12.16 -0.96
C ILE A 23 -19.48 -13.02 -1.78
N ASN A 24 -19.53 -14.34 -1.62
CA ASN A 24 -18.62 -15.29 -2.32
C ASN A 24 -18.70 -15.20 -3.86
N ASP A 25 -19.68 -14.48 -4.38
CA ASP A 25 -19.88 -14.16 -5.80
C ASP A 25 -19.32 -12.79 -6.21
N ASP A 26 -18.52 -12.15 -5.35
CA ASP A 26 -17.70 -11.01 -5.73
C ASP A 26 -16.50 -11.50 -6.54
N GLN A 27 -16.79 -12.16 -7.67
CA GLN A 27 -15.96 -12.16 -8.88
C GLN A 27 -15.87 -10.71 -9.41
N ARG A 28 -15.49 -9.76 -8.55
CA ARG A 28 -15.02 -8.44 -8.95
C ARG A 28 -13.84 -8.75 -9.87
N GLN A 29 -14.11 -8.73 -11.18
CA GLN A 29 -13.15 -9.12 -12.20
C GLN A 29 -11.85 -8.41 -11.90
N LEU A 30 -10.84 -9.17 -11.48
CA LEU A 30 -9.52 -8.62 -11.24
C LEU A 30 -9.00 -8.19 -12.61
N PHE A 31 -9.07 -6.90 -12.90
CA PHE A 31 -8.50 -6.37 -14.12
C PHE A 31 -7.01 -6.13 -13.88
N VAL A 32 -6.21 -7.09 -14.31
CA VAL A 32 -4.76 -7.07 -14.14
C VAL A 32 -4.12 -6.38 -15.34
N ILE A 33 -3.28 -5.38 -15.08
CA ILE A 33 -2.46 -4.70 -16.07
C ILE A 33 -1.01 -5.11 -15.84
N ASP A 34 -0.37 -5.69 -16.86
CA ASP A 34 1.06 -5.92 -16.85
C ASP A 34 1.81 -4.61 -17.13
N TYR A 35 2.31 -4.00 -16.06
CA TYR A 35 3.04 -2.73 -16.10
C TYR A 35 4.36 -2.79 -16.89
N ASN A 36 4.87 -3.99 -17.23
CA ASN A 36 6.04 -4.11 -18.10
C ASN A 36 5.72 -3.81 -19.57
N THR A 37 4.44 -3.80 -19.93
CA THR A 37 3.98 -3.64 -21.32
C THR A 37 3.03 -2.47 -21.51
N LYS A 38 2.36 -2.01 -20.45
CA LYS A 38 1.29 -1.03 -20.51
C LYS A 38 1.39 -0.01 -19.37
N ASP A 39 1.05 1.24 -19.65
CA ASP A 39 0.84 2.27 -18.63
C ASP A 39 -0.61 2.25 -18.13
N PHE A 40 -0.81 2.07 -16.83
CA PHE A 40 -2.17 1.99 -16.27
C PHE A 40 -2.94 3.31 -16.41
N GLY A 41 -2.26 4.46 -16.40
CA GLY A 41 -2.89 5.78 -16.51
C GLY A 41 -3.54 5.99 -17.88
N GLU A 42 -2.93 5.46 -18.94
CA GLU A 42 -3.52 5.46 -20.28
C GLU A 42 -4.58 4.35 -20.46
N GLU A 43 -4.31 3.11 -20.01
CA GLU A 43 -5.26 1.99 -20.16
C GLU A 43 -6.59 2.23 -19.44
N LEU A 44 -6.55 2.96 -18.31
CA LEU A 44 -7.70 3.22 -17.46
C LEU A 44 -8.21 4.66 -17.54
N LYS A 45 -7.76 5.43 -18.52
CA LYS A 45 -8.12 6.83 -18.68
C LYS A 45 -9.64 7.01 -18.75
N GLY A 46 -10.16 7.94 -17.96
CA GLY A 46 -11.60 8.26 -17.91
C GLY A 46 -12.48 7.20 -17.22
N LYS A 47 -11.90 6.23 -16.50
CA LYS A 47 -12.67 5.23 -15.72
C LYS A 47 -13.17 5.74 -14.37
N GLU A 48 -12.75 6.93 -13.93
CA GLU A 48 -13.29 7.67 -12.77
C GLU A 48 -13.25 6.90 -11.44
N TYR A 49 -12.08 6.40 -11.06
CA TYR A 49 -11.86 5.70 -9.79
C TYR A 49 -11.99 6.63 -8.57
N ASP A 50 -12.55 6.10 -7.49
CA ASP A 50 -12.61 6.78 -6.19
C ASP A 50 -11.24 6.88 -5.51
N VAL A 51 -10.46 5.80 -5.59
CA VAL A 51 -9.22 5.62 -4.83
C VAL A 51 -8.17 4.95 -5.71
N VAL A 52 -6.94 5.46 -5.65
CA VAL A 52 -5.71 4.77 -6.07
C VAL A 52 -4.90 4.48 -4.82
N PHE A 53 -4.55 3.22 -4.60
CA PHE A 53 -3.72 2.77 -3.47
C PHE A 53 -2.34 2.35 -3.99
N ASP A 54 -1.34 3.19 -3.72
CA ASP A 54 0.03 3.05 -4.23
C ASP A 54 0.96 2.39 -3.22
N CYS A 55 1.62 1.32 -3.69
CA CYS A 55 2.64 0.56 -2.97
C CYS A 55 3.99 0.54 -3.72
N VAL A 56 4.12 1.28 -4.83
CA VAL A 56 5.31 1.31 -5.68
C VAL A 56 6.11 2.58 -5.41
N GLY A 57 5.43 3.72 -5.26
CA GLY A 57 6.04 5.02 -5.07
C GLY A 57 6.59 5.65 -6.36
N GLY A 58 7.02 6.89 -6.22
CA GLY A 58 7.54 7.72 -7.32
C GLY A 58 6.49 8.58 -8.02
N GLU A 59 6.92 9.75 -8.48
CA GLU A 59 6.07 10.82 -9.04
C GLU A 59 5.16 10.36 -10.19
N GLN A 60 5.62 9.41 -11.02
CA GLN A 60 4.83 8.89 -12.15
C GLN A 60 3.55 8.20 -11.70
N GLN A 61 3.52 7.57 -10.51
CA GLN A 61 2.31 6.93 -9.99
C GLN A 61 1.22 7.96 -9.71
N TRP A 62 1.61 9.10 -9.15
CA TRP A 62 0.70 10.22 -8.91
C TRP A 62 0.20 10.82 -10.22
N ILE A 63 1.08 11.09 -11.19
CA ILE A 63 0.70 11.64 -12.50
C ILE A 63 -0.29 10.72 -13.23
N SER A 64 -0.04 9.41 -13.25
CA SER A 64 -0.95 8.45 -13.89
C SER A 64 -2.26 8.31 -13.11
N ALA A 65 -2.25 8.43 -11.78
CA ALA A 65 -3.46 8.43 -10.96
C ALA A 65 -4.40 9.60 -11.29
N GLN A 66 -3.86 10.81 -11.53
CA GLN A 66 -4.67 11.99 -11.87
C GLN A 66 -5.51 11.81 -13.16
N LYS A 67 -5.09 10.93 -14.08
CA LYS A 67 -5.80 10.64 -15.33
C LYS A 67 -7.03 9.75 -15.14
N ILE A 68 -7.06 9.00 -14.04
CA ILE A 68 -8.04 7.93 -13.80
C ILE A 68 -8.94 8.22 -12.60
N LEU A 69 -8.49 9.07 -11.68
CA LEU A 69 -9.27 9.48 -10.53
C LEU A 69 -10.39 10.44 -10.94
N LYS A 70 -11.58 10.20 -10.38
CA LYS A 70 -12.70 11.14 -10.48
C LYS A 70 -12.46 12.41 -9.66
N GLN A 71 -13.25 13.46 -9.88
CA GLN A 71 -13.23 14.64 -9.01
C GLN A 71 -13.53 14.27 -7.55
N GLY A 72 -12.66 14.71 -6.64
CA GLY A 72 -12.68 14.36 -5.21
C GLY A 72 -12.07 12.99 -4.90
N GLY A 73 -11.55 12.28 -5.90
CA GLY A 73 -10.85 11.01 -5.73
C GLY A 73 -9.54 11.17 -4.97
N GLN A 74 -9.04 10.05 -4.44
CA GLN A 74 -7.90 10.03 -3.54
C GLN A 74 -6.77 9.15 -4.03
N PHE A 75 -5.56 9.69 -4.01
CA PHE A 75 -4.34 8.91 -4.11
C PHE A 75 -3.79 8.68 -2.70
N ILE A 76 -3.62 7.41 -2.34
CA ILE A 76 -3.21 6.95 -1.02
C ILE A 76 -1.91 6.16 -1.23
N THR A 77 -0.79 6.62 -0.69
CA THR A 77 0.52 5.95 -0.83
C THR A 77 1.13 5.58 0.52
N ILE A 78 1.87 4.47 0.53
CA ILE A 78 2.71 4.03 1.67
C ILE A 78 4.21 4.16 1.38
N VAL A 79 4.61 4.55 0.15
CA VAL A 79 6.01 4.61 -0.29
C VAL A 79 6.48 6.06 -0.56
N GLY A 80 5.57 6.97 -0.92
CA GLY A 80 5.90 8.38 -1.20
C GLY A 80 6.73 8.61 -2.47
N ASP A 81 7.02 9.87 -2.78
CA ASP A 81 7.55 10.28 -4.09
C ASP A 81 9.10 10.29 -4.21
N ASP A 82 9.84 9.84 -3.19
CA ASP A 82 11.30 9.95 -3.17
C ASP A 82 12.02 8.70 -3.73
N THR A 83 12.40 8.76 -5.01
CA THR A 83 13.27 7.75 -5.66
C THR A 83 14.71 8.23 -5.90
N LYS A 84 15.25 9.20 -5.16
CA LYS A 84 16.65 9.66 -5.34
C LYS A 84 17.47 9.97 -4.08
N THR A 85 17.06 9.49 -2.91
CA THR A 85 17.92 9.48 -1.73
C THR A 85 18.13 8.04 -1.33
N GLU A 86 19.29 7.49 -1.69
CA GLU A 86 19.78 6.26 -1.08
C GLU A 86 19.51 6.32 0.42
N MET A 87 18.79 5.32 0.92
CA MET A 87 18.38 5.20 2.31
C MET A 87 19.64 4.88 3.13
N SER A 88 20.51 5.88 3.31
CA SER A 88 21.63 5.84 4.21
C SER A 88 21.07 5.58 5.60
N LEU A 89 21.53 4.51 6.25
CA LEU A 89 21.18 4.15 7.63
C LEU A 89 21.35 5.31 8.63
N LYS A 90 22.11 6.37 8.28
CA LYS A 90 22.23 7.60 9.07
C LYS A 90 20.97 8.48 9.06
N ASN A 91 20.08 8.35 8.07
CA ASN A 91 18.86 9.16 7.96
C ASN A 91 17.67 8.60 8.74
N ILE A 92 17.75 7.37 9.26
CA ILE A 92 16.68 6.77 10.09
C ILE A 92 16.49 7.59 11.39
N ALA A 93 17.57 8.11 11.98
CA ALA A 93 17.49 9.01 13.13
C ALA A 93 16.82 10.36 12.79
N THR A 94 16.86 10.78 11.52
CA THR A 94 16.21 11.99 11.02
C THR A 94 14.74 11.78 10.65
N VAL A 95 14.25 10.52 10.63
CA VAL A 95 12.82 10.22 10.41
C VAL A 95 11.97 10.82 11.54
N GLY A 96 12.51 10.96 12.76
CA GLY A 96 11.85 11.74 13.83
C GLY A 96 11.63 13.22 13.46
N SER A 97 12.46 13.79 12.59
CA SER A 97 12.30 15.14 12.03
C SER A 97 11.52 15.19 10.71
N SER A 98 11.27 14.05 10.05
CA SER A 98 10.44 13.96 8.82
C SER A 98 8.94 14.18 9.07
N ILE A 99 8.56 14.23 10.36
CA ILE A 99 7.31 14.81 10.83
C ILE A 99 7.15 16.29 10.42
N ILE A 100 8.24 17.00 10.11
CA ILE A 100 8.25 18.38 9.59
C ILE A 100 7.70 18.46 8.14
N ASN A 101 7.56 17.34 7.43
CA ASN A 101 6.89 17.30 6.13
C ASN A 101 5.34 17.46 6.23
N ARG A 102 4.79 17.56 7.44
CA ARG A 102 3.36 17.87 7.70
C ARG A 102 2.84 19.11 6.97
N LYS A 103 3.72 20.02 6.54
CA LYS A 103 3.38 21.24 5.81
C LYS A 103 3.65 21.18 4.30
N PHE A 104 4.30 20.16 3.77
CA PHE A 104 4.66 20.15 2.35
C PHE A 104 3.48 19.75 1.45
N TRP A 105 2.56 18.89 1.92
CA TRP A 105 1.40 18.41 1.15
C TRP A 105 0.10 19.23 1.30
N SER A 106 0.05 20.23 2.18
CA SER A 106 -1.10 21.17 2.17
C SER A 106 -1.16 22.03 0.91
N VAL A 107 -0.12 21.95 0.05
CA VAL A 107 0.10 22.79 -1.14
C VAL A 107 -0.06 22.02 -2.46
N PHE A 108 -0.16 20.69 -2.45
CA PHE A 108 -0.43 19.87 -3.66
C PHE A 108 -1.86 19.34 -3.73
N SER A 109 -2.79 20.01 -3.05
CA SER A 109 -4.20 19.93 -3.43
C SER A 109 -4.31 20.49 -4.85
N SER A 110 -4.17 19.63 -5.87
CA SER A 110 -4.82 19.93 -7.14
C SER A 110 -6.27 20.25 -6.79
N GLU A 111 -6.89 21.23 -7.46
CA GLU A 111 -8.25 21.68 -7.12
C GLU A 111 -9.30 20.55 -7.19
N HIS A 112 -8.91 19.34 -7.63
CA HIS A 112 -9.79 18.22 -7.95
C HIS A 112 -9.44 16.89 -7.26
N HIS A 113 -8.21 16.63 -6.77
CA HIS A 113 -7.82 15.32 -6.21
C HIS A 113 -6.93 15.43 -4.97
N GLY A 114 -7.14 14.55 -3.99
CA GLY A 114 -6.38 14.51 -2.74
C GLY A 114 -5.20 13.53 -2.79
N TYR A 115 -4.05 13.94 -2.27
CA TYR A 115 -2.87 13.09 -2.07
C TYR A 115 -2.67 12.83 -0.58
N ILE A 116 -2.52 11.56 -0.19
CA ILE A 116 -2.36 11.15 1.20
C ILE A 116 -1.21 10.16 1.34
N MET A 117 -0.18 10.56 2.09
CA MET A 117 0.83 9.63 2.60
C MET A 117 0.35 9.02 3.92
N HIS A 118 0.09 7.71 3.93
CA HIS A 118 -0.24 7.01 5.17
C HIS A 118 1.02 6.57 5.89
N VAL A 119 1.26 7.20 7.04
CA VAL A 119 2.21 6.69 8.02
C VAL A 119 1.49 5.62 8.84
N LEU A 120 1.90 4.36 8.68
CA LEU A 120 1.29 3.25 9.40
C LEU A 120 1.60 3.36 10.90
N SER A 121 0.55 3.49 11.72
CA SER A 121 0.63 3.48 13.19
C SER A 121 -0.29 2.40 13.75
N GLN A 122 0.09 1.14 13.54
CA GLN A 122 -0.74 0.00 13.91
C GLN A 122 -0.65 -0.26 15.41
N THR A 123 -1.79 -0.51 16.03
CA THR A 123 -1.89 -0.92 17.44
C THR A 123 -2.01 -2.44 17.54
N PRO A 124 -1.70 -3.05 18.70
CA PRO A 124 -1.98 -4.46 18.95
C PRO A 124 -3.46 -4.82 18.72
N GLU A 125 -4.37 -3.93 19.07
CA GLU A 125 -5.82 -4.09 18.88
C GLU A 125 -6.18 -4.16 17.40
N ASP A 126 -5.57 -3.33 16.54
CA ASP A 126 -5.78 -3.40 15.09
C ASP A 126 -5.29 -4.74 14.51
N LEU A 127 -4.15 -5.24 14.97
CA LEU A 127 -3.59 -6.52 14.53
C LEU A 127 -4.45 -7.71 14.98
N ASP A 128 -5.01 -7.63 16.19
CA ASP A 128 -5.93 -8.61 16.72
C ASP A 128 -7.24 -8.64 15.92
N ASP A 129 -7.80 -7.49 15.57
CA ASP A 129 -8.98 -7.41 14.71
C ASP A 129 -8.71 -7.99 13.31
N ILE A 130 -7.58 -7.65 12.69
CA ILE A 130 -7.17 -8.23 11.40
C ILE A 130 -7.10 -9.76 11.51
N ARG A 131 -6.44 -10.29 12.56
CA ARG A 131 -6.32 -11.73 12.77
C ARG A 131 -7.68 -12.39 12.93
N ILE A 132 -8.47 -11.93 13.90
CA ILE A 132 -9.71 -12.59 14.32
C ILE A 132 -10.78 -12.42 13.24
N THR A 133 -11.07 -11.17 12.85
CA THR A 133 -12.20 -10.82 11.99
C THR A 133 -11.99 -11.23 10.54
N TYR A 134 -10.75 -11.23 10.05
CA TYR A 134 -10.46 -11.47 8.63
C TYR A 134 -9.73 -12.77 8.37
N ILE A 135 -8.67 -13.10 9.12
CA ILE A 135 -7.84 -14.28 8.84
C ILE A 135 -8.49 -15.55 9.40
N GLU A 136 -8.79 -15.59 10.70
CA GLU A 136 -9.34 -16.76 11.39
C GLU A 136 -10.76 -17.08 10.91
N MET A 137 -11.55 -16.05 10.59
CA MET A 137 -12.87 -16.22 9.95
C MET A 137 -12.79 -16.58 8.45
N GLY A 138 -11.59 -16.69 7.87
CA GLY A 138 -11.40 -17.11 6.47
C GLY A 138 -11.80 -16.08 5.41
N LYS A 139 -12.08 -14.83 5.79
CA LYS A 139 -12.41 -13.74 4.85
C LYS A 139 -11.20 -13.27 4.05
N VAL A 140 -10.00 -13.40 4.62
CA VAL A 140 -8.72 -13.07 4.00
C VAL A 140 -7.77 -14.24 4.20
N LYS A 141 -7.14 -14.70 3.12
CA LYS A 141 -6.11 -15.72 3.16
C LYS A 141 -4.72 -15.09 3.01
N PRO A 142 -3.86 -15.10 4.04
CA PRO A 142 -2.47 -14.73 3.89
C PRO A 142 -1.77 -15.69 2.91
N ILE A 143 -1.04 -15.13 1.95
CA ILE A 143 -0.24 -15.91 1.00
C ILE A 143 1.23 -15.76 1.41
N ILE A 144 1.82 -16.88 1.81
CA ILE A 144 3.27 -17.00 2.01
C ILE A 144 3.84 -17.56 0.71
N ASP A 145 4.77 -16.83 0.12
CA ASP A 145 5.43 -17.25 -1.11
C ASP A 145 6.50 -18.30 -0.80
N THR A 146 7.46 -17.94 0.06
CA THR A 146 8.60 -18.81 0.38
C THR A 146 9.03 -18.61 1.82
N VAL A 147 9.31 -19.73 2.48
CA VAL A 147 9.95 -19.77 3.80
C VAL A 147 11.40 -20.19 3.59
N TYR A 148 12.33 -19.33 3.97
CA TYR A 148 13.76 -19.59 3.97
C TYR A 148 14.19 -19.97 5.39
N ASP A 149 14.95 -21.05 5.54
CA ASP A 149 15.34 -21.57 6.85
C ASP A 149 16.78 -21.16 7.19
N LEU A 150 16.93 -20.24 8.14
CA LEU A 150 18.23 -19.72 8.54
C LEU A 150 19.07 -20.78 9.26
N GLN A 151 18.45 -21.70 10.02
CA GLN A 151 19.20 -22.72 10.75
C GLN A 151 19.74 -23.80 9.82
N LYS A 152 18.95 -24.17 8.83
CA LYS A 152 19.32 -25.18 7.84
C LYS A 152 20.30 -24.65 6.79
N ASP A 153 19.98 -23.50 6.20
CA ASP A 153 20.67 -23.00 5.00
C ASP A 153 21.62 -21.83 5.31
N GLY A 154 21.66 -21.36 6.57
CA GLY A 154 22.59 -20.32 7.02
C GLY A 154 22.41 -19.00 6.28
N VAL A 155 23.53 -18.32 6.01
CA VAL A 155 23.54 -17.00 5.37
C VAL A 155 22.95 -17.04 3.95
N GLU A 156 23.00 -18.17 3.25
CA GLU A 156 22.38 -18.31 1.93
C GLU A 156 20.86 -18.15 1.96
N ALA A 157 20.21 -18.47 3.08
CA ALA A 157 18.79 -18.22 3.29
C ALA A 157 18.46 -16.71 3.20
N LEU A 158 19.32 -15.88 3.80
CA LEU A 158 19.20 -14.42 3.78
C LEU A 158 19.42 -13.86 2.38
N TYR A 159 20.49 -14.29 1.71
CA TYR A 159 20.78 -13.83 0.34
C TYR A 159 19.67 -14.20 -0.63
N SER A 160 19.20 -15.44 -0.59
CA SER A 160 18.13 -15.91 -1.46
C SER A 160 16.81 -15.17 -1.22
N LEU A 161 16.47 -14.87 0.04
CA LEU A 161 15.31 -14.05 0.39
C LEU A 161 15.46 -12.63 -0.16
N TYR A 162 16.61 -12.00 0.06
CA TYR A 162 16.89 -10.64 -0.40
C TYR A 162 16.80 -10.53 -1.93
N GLU A 163 17.44 -11.45 -2.65
CA GLU A 163 17.41 -11.51 -4.12
C GLU A 163 15.97 -11.67 -4.63
N LYS A 164 15.20 -12.60 -4.06
CA LYS A 164 13.79 -12.78 -4.45
C LYS A 164 12.96 -11.53 -4.15
N SER A 165 13.16 -10.89 -3.00
CA SER A 165 12.48 -9.65 -2.65
C SER A 165 12.79 -8.51 -3.63
N LYS A 166 14.03 -8.39 -4.11
CA LYS A 166 14.46 -7.34 -5.05
C LYS A 166 14.11 -7.65 -6.50
N SER A 167 13.87 -8.90 -6.83
CA SER A 167 13.53 -9.32 -8.19
C SER A 167 12.16 -8.82 -8.69
N GLY A 168 11.28 -8.37 -7.79
CA GLY A 168 9.88 -8.02 -8.10
C GLY A 168 8.99 -9.23 -8.42
N LYS A 169 9.48 -10.46 -8.23
CA LYS A 169 8.76 -11.70 -8.59
C LYS A 169 8.11 -12.40 -7.40
N ALA A 170 8.20 -11.83 -6.20
CA ALA A 170 7.58 -12.41 -5.01
C ALA A 170 6.05 -12.36 -5.13
N GLN A 171 5.39 -13.50 -4.89
CA GLN A 171 3.93 -13.65 -4.91
C GLN A 171 3.41 -13.92 -3.50
N GLY A 172 3.35 -12.87 -2.69
CA GLY A 172 2.99 -12.95 -1.28
C GLY A 172 4.17 -12.64 -0.37
N LYS A 173 4.04 -13.00 0.92
CA LYS A 173 5.05 -12.69 1.94
C LYS A 173 6.22 -13.67 1.86
N LEU A 174 7.43 -13.14 1.79
CA LEU A 174 8.66 -13.89 2.04
C LEU A 174 8.93 -13.94 3.54
N VAL A 175 9.30 -15.10 4.05
CA VAL A 175 9.52 -15.35 5.49
C VAL A 175 10.92 -15.93 5.68
N LEU A 176 11.67 -15.39 6.63
CA LEU A 176 12.88 -16.01 7.17
C LEU A 176 12.54 -16.70 8.49
N LYS A 177 12.63 -18.02 8.51
CA LYS A 177 12.50 -18.81 9.73
C LYS A 177 13.86 -18.83 10.44
N ILE A 178 13.90 -18.27 11.64
CA ILE A 178 15.14 -18.16 12.46
C ILE A 178 15.26 -19.23 13.54
N ALA A 179 14.12 -19.81 13.94
CA ALA A 179 13.99 -20.86 14.94
C ALA A 179 12.69 -21.64 14.72
N ASP A 180 12.59 -22.79 15.38
CA ASP A 180 11.35 -23.56 15.55
C ASP A 180 10.44 -22.95 16.62
#